data_AF-A0A2N1D759-F1
#
_entry.id   AF-A0A2N1D759-F1
#
_cell.length_a   1.000
_cell.length_b   1.000
_cell.length_c   1.000
_cell.angle_alpha   90.00
_cell.angle_beta   90.00
_cell.angle_gamma   90.00
#
_symmetry.space_group_name_H-M   'P 1'
#
loop_
_entity.id
_entity.type
_entity.pdbx_description
1 polymer ?
#
loop_
_entity_poly.entity_id
_entity_poly.type
_entity_poly.pdbx_seq_one_letter_code
_entity_poly.pdbx_strand_id
1 'polypeptide(L)'
;MKKFKTLTLACLPAAMLVCLASPANAELNNLITNGSFENGDYTGANYSWLQVNQGESYITGWSVGGQAVDWHNDYSFSPIQNGKKAVDLNISGGGLNNTGTISQTFSTVVNATYSLEFYFSGPHTGFPNPRQVRVEVAGVSQIFSQTASSNNNLTWGLHTYNFKAIDTSTTLKFSAVNGSGYWGPLIDNVSVNKVSNPPSPFKSHAAISGGAINIAAGSTVNGDLAAQAAVVIGANAVIDHNIYAGAAVTTGALSTVENIFSGAAAGIGANAIAQNIHAGAAITLGASAQVQAVYAGAAITEGAGASTNDVLTKHANSDDNAEAGDIHNAGNMADMIALITDTQSALSDLAPSSANGPLSTTMGTRTLAPGVWEGSAVSIAASSTITFDANENGVGENHVWVINLSEALTVGASTHFEIMGLDDTDTATIIWNVGAALTMGAGTSFRGTAFVGGAVNAATSSVSCGHLYATGAISIGSIGVDSAGSPVTCENSDAVFTYLETLD
;
A
#
# COMPACT_ATOMS: atom_id res chain seq x y z
N MET A 1 -75.41 -18.73 22.13
CA MET A 1 -74.65 -17.60 21.54
C MET A 1 -73.18 -17.76 21.89
N LYS A 2 -72.33 -18.07 20.89
CA LYS A 2 -70.91 -17.70 20.82
C LYS A 2 -70.44 -18.12 19.42
N LYS A 3 -70.32 -17.12 18.54
CA LYS A 3 -69.95 -17.28 17.13
C LYS A 3 -68.44 -17.50 17.04
N PHE A 4 -68.01 -18.55 16.37
CA PHE A 4 -66.64 -18.70 15.89
C PHE A 4 -66.39 -17.64 14.80
N LYS A 5 -65.39 -16.78 15.02
CA LYS A 5 -64.87 -15.87 13.99
C LYS A 5 -63.65 -16.54 13.35
N THR A 6 -63.80 -16.87 12.08
CA THR A 6 -62.73 -17.25 11.16
C THR A 6 -61.76 -16.07 11.03
N LEU A 7 -60.47 -16.27 11.36
CA LEU A 7 -59.43 -15.29 11.15
C LEU A 7 -58.85 -15.52 9.74
N THR A 8 -59.28 -14.71 8.79
CA THR A 8 -58.70 -14.65 7.44
C THR A 8 -57.33 -13.99 7.54
N LEU A 9 -56.27 -14.76 7.27
CA LEU A 9 -54.90 -14.25 7.16
C LEU A 9 -54.77 -13.52 5.83
N ALA A 10 -54.89 -12.19 5.85
CA ALA A 10 -54.62 -11.34 4.69
C ALA A 10 -53.11 -11.30 4.47
N CYS A 11 -52.66 -11.91 3.37
CA CYS A 11 -51.30 -11.77 2.85
C CYS A 11 -51.13 -10.33 2.33
N LEU A 12 -50.45 -9.46 3.10
CA LEU A 12 -49.95 -8.19 2.58
C LEU A 12 -48.69 -8.49 1.75
N PRO A 13 -48.55 -7.93 0.53
CA PRO A 13 -47.28 -8.01 -0.18
C PRO A 13 -46.26 -7.15 0.58
N ALA A 14 -45.23 -7.77 1.12
CA ALA A 14 -44.03 -7.09 1.59
C ALA A 14 -43.37 -6.45 0.36
N ALA A 15 -43.52 -5.14 0.20
CA ALA A 15 -42.74 -4.37 -0.75
C ALA A 15 -41.29 -4.42 -0.28
N MET A 16 -40.50 -5.31 -0.88
CA MET A 16 -39.06 -5.38 -0.72
C MET A 16 -38.48 -4.10 -1.31
N LEU A 17 -38.20 -3.12 -0.45
CA LEU A 17 -37.39 -1.96 -0.81
C LEU A 17 -35.97 -2.48 -1.02
N VAL A 18 -35.64 -2.84 -2.25
CA VAL A 18 -34.26 -3.05 -2.68
C VAL A 18 -33.61 -1.68 -2.62
N CYS A 19 -32.96 -1.36 -1.50
CA CYS A 19 -31.93 -0.32 -1.49
C CYS A 19 -30.82 -0.82 -2.41
N LEU A 20 -30.86 -0.38 -3.67
CA LEU A 20 -29.68 -0.30 -4.52
C LEU A 20 -28.76 0.71 -3.83
N ALA A 21 -27.99 0.26 -2.85
CA ALA A 21 -26.77 0.94 -2.48
C ALA A 21 -25.91 0.90 -3.73
N SER A 22 -25.86 2.00 -4.48
CA SER A 22 -24.74 2.24 -5.38
C SER A 22 -23.47 2.00 -4.58
N PRO A 23 -22.41 1.41 -5.16
CA PRO A 23 -21.11 1.48 -4.51
C PRO A 23 -20.86 2.97 -4.29
N ALA A 24 -20.88 3.40 -3.03
CA ALA A 24 -20.27 4.64 -2.66
C ALA A 24 -18.81 4.42 -3.04
N ASN A 25 -18.37 5.05 -4.14
CA ASN A 25 -16.96 5.30 -4.32
C ASN A 25 -16.55 5.96 -3.00
N ALA A 26 -15.74 5.26 -2.21
CA ALA A 26 -15.01 5.91 -1.15
C ALA A 26 -14.16 6.95 -1.88
N GLU A 27 -14.63 8.20 -1.93
CA GLU A 27 -13.77 9.28 -2.33
C GLU A 27 -12.64 9.27 -1.32
N LEU A 28 -11.42 9.00 -1.79
CA LEU A 28 -10.21 9.31 -1.05
C LEU A 28 -10.43 10.68 -0.41
N ASN A 29 -10.24 10.79 0.91
CA ASN A 29 -10.55 12.01 1.65
C ASN A 29 -9.73 13.18 1.07
N ASN A 30 -10.34 13.96 0.18
CA ASN A 30 -9.71 15.13 -0.41
C ASN A 30 -9.33 16.09 0.72
N LEU A 31 -8.03 16.29 0.91
CA LEU A 31 -7.49 17.16 1.95
C LEU A 31 -7.73 18.64 1.65
N ILE A 32 -8.10 18.97 0.41
CA ILE A 32 -8.51 20.30 -0.01
C ILE A 32 -10.00 20.47 0.23
N THR A 33 -10.32 21.41 1.10
CA THR A 33 -11.69 21.90 1.28
C THR A 33 -12.04 22.90 0.17
N ASN A 34 -13.28 22.85 -0.30
CA ASN A 34 -13.79 23.78 -1.32
C ASN A 34 -12.92 23.84 -2.58
N GLY A 35 -12.45 22.69 -3.07
CA GLY A 35 -11.57 22.57 -4.23
C GLY A 35 -12.17 23.10 -5.54
N SER A 36 -13.49 23.05 -5.68
CA SER A 36 -14.25 23.64 -6.80
C SER A 36 -14.72 25.08 -6.56
N PHE A 37 -14.29 25.70 -5.47
CA PHE A 37 -14.57 27.12 -5.19
C PHE A 37 -16.07 27.47 -5.15
N GLU A 38 -16.92 26.55 -4.72
CA GLU A 38 -18.38 26.75 -4.73
C GLU A 38 -18.91 27.41 -3.45
N ASN A 39 -18.15 27.36 -2.36
CA ASN A 39 -18.58 27.83 -1.05
C ASN A 39 -17.93 29.16 -0.68
N GLY A 40 -18.74 30.06 -0.11
CA GLY A 40 -18.29 31.37 0.40
C GLY A 40 -19.28 32.50 0.12
N ASP A 41 -18.86 33.72 0.42
CA ASP A 41 -19.69 34.94 0.39
C ASP A 41 -19.67 35.60 -1.00
N TYR A 42 -20.16 34.89 -2.01
CA TYR A 42 -20.26 35.41 -3.38
C TYR A 42 -21.42 36.42 -3.50
N THR A 43 -21.11 37.72 -3.44
CA THR A 43 -22.10 38.79 -3.49
C THR A 43 -22.56 39.18 -4.91
N GLY A 44 -21.84 38.75 -5.95
CA GLY A 44 -22.21 39.00 -7.35
C GLY A 44 -22.20 40.47 -7.78
N ALA A 45 -21.40 41.32 -7.11
CA ALA A 45 -21.40 42.77 -7.30
C ALA A 45 -21.21 43.24 -8.76
N ASN A 46 -20.57 42.44 -9.63
CA ASN A 46 -20.40 42.73 -11.06
C ASN A 46 -21.12 41.75 -12.00
N TYR A 47 -22.20 41.09 -11.56
CA TYR A 47 -22.99 40.06 -12.26
C TYR A 47 -22.22 38.78 -12.66
N SER A 48 -20.92 38.84 -12.95
CA SER A 48 -20.14 37.71 -13.45
C SER A 48 -18.81 37.42 -12.73
N TRP A 49 -18.40 38.31 -11.82
CA TRP A 49 -17.24 38.12 -10.96
C TRP A 49 -17.32 38.95 -9.68
N LEU A 50 -16.49 38.58 -8.72
CA LEU A 50 -16.23 39.28 -7.47
C LEU A 50 -14.71 39.32 -7.23
N GLN A 51 -14.13 40.52 -7.14
CA GLN A 51 -12.74 40.66 -6.69
C GLN A 51 -12.67 40.34 -5.20
N VAL A 52 -11.75 39.47 -4.84
CA VAL A 52 -11.43 39.10 -3.47
C VAL A 52 -10.03 39.62 -3.16
N ASN A 53 -9.94 40.59 -2.28
CA ASN A 53 -8.69 41.24 -1.92
C ASN A 53 -7.85 40.37 -0.99
N GLN A 54 -6.55 40.65 -0.93
CA GLN A 54 -5.67 40.02 0.05
C GLN A 54 -6.25 40.09 1.47
N GLY A 55 -6.32 38.94 2.15
CA GLY A 55 -6.81 38.83 3.52
C GLY A 55 -8.33 38.75 3.65
N GLU A 56 -9.10 38.91 2.57
CA GLU A 56 -10.54 38.63 2.59
C GLU A 56 -10.79 37.12 2.56
N SER A 57 -11.78 36.66 3.33
CA SER A 57 -12.13 35.24 3.48
C SER A 57 -13.39 34.85 2.70
N TYR A 58 -13.68 35.54 1.59
CA TYR A 58 -14.91 35.30 0.82
C TYR A 58 -14.94 33.94 0.14
N ILE A 59 -13.79 33.36 -0.19
CA ILE A 59 -13.69 32.00 -0.73
C ILE A 59 -13.39 31.06 0.43
N THR A 60 -14.40 30.33 0.91
CA THR A 60 -14.26 29.48 2.10
C THR A 60 -13.11 28.48 1.93
N GLY A 61 -12.24 28.36 2.94
CA GLY A 61 -11.11 27.41 2.94
C GLY A 61 -9.87 27.90 2.20
N TRP A 62 -9.93 29.01 1.45
CA TRP A 62 -8.80 29.52 0.67
C TRP A 62 -8.33 30.88 1.19
N SER A 63 -7.02 31.01 1.42
CA SER A 63 -6.38 32.29 1.72
C SER A 63 -5.96 32.99 0.44
N VAL A 64 -6.46 34.21 0.25
CA VAL A 64 -6.10 35.07 -0.89
C VAL A 64 -4.89 35.93 -0.54
N GLY A 65 -3.89 35.90 -1.42
CA GLY A 65 -2.66 36.69 -1.36
C GLY A 65 -2.35 37.40 -2.68
N GLY A 66 -1.17 38.02 -2.77
CA GLY A 66 -0.87 38.93 -3.88
C GLY A 66 -1.66 40.23 -3.73
N GLN A 67 -2.13 40.82 -4.83
CA GLN A 67 -3.00 41.99 -4.78
C GLN A 67 -4.45 41.60 -4.49
N ALA A 68 -5.02 40.73 -5.32
CA ALA A 68 -6.36 40.19 -5.23
C ALA A 68 -6.51 39.04 -6.25
N VAL A 69 -7.62 38.32 -6.21
CA VAL A 69 -8.05 37.37 -7.27
C VAL A 69 -9.48 37.71 -7.70
N ASP A 70 -9.87 37.35 -8.92
CA ASP A 70 -11.25 37.47 -9.38
C ASP A 70 -11.95 36.11 -9.26
N TRP A 71 -12.97 36.02 -8.39
CA TRP A 71 -13.81 34.83 -8.26
C TRP A 71 -14.94 34.96 -9.28
N HIS A 72 -14.94 34.09 -10.30
CA HIS A 72 -15.87 34.14 -11.42
C HIS A 72 -17.03 33.16 -11.24
N ASN A 73 -18.16 33.47 -11.87
CA ASN A 73 -19.22 32.51 -12.13
C ASN A 73 -19.27 32.06 -13.61
N ASP A 74 -20.27 31.24 -13.95
CA ASP A 74 -20.53 30.67 -15.27
C ASP A 74 -21.04 31.66 -16.34
N TYR A 75 -21.17 32.96 -16.01
CA TYR A 75 -21.64 33.96 -16.98
C TYR A 75 -20.54 34.46 -17.92
N SER A 76 -19.33 34.72 -17.39
CA SER A 76 -18.19 35.19 -18.20
C SER A 76 -17.34 34.06 -18.76
N PHE A 77 -17.44 32.88 -18.14
CA PHE A 77 -16.67 31.70 -18.46
C PHE A 77 -17.58 30.49 -18.63
N SER A 78 -17.44 29.80 -19.76
CA SER A 78 -18.21 28.59 -20.04
C SER A 78 -17.40 27.58 -20.87
N PRO A 79 -17.46 26.28 -20.55
CA PRO A 79 -18.01 25.72 -19.30
C PRO A 79 -17.08 26.00 -18.10
N ILE A 80 -17.62 26.08 -16.89
CA ILE A 80 -16.85 25.91 -15.64
C ILE A 80 -16.58 24.41 -15.44
N GLN A 81 -15.44 24.04 -14.85
CA GLN A 81 -15.01 22.65 -14.81
C GLN A 81 -15.85 21.82 -13.82
N ASN A 82 -16.05 22.33 -12.60
CA ASN A 82 -16.88 21.72 -11.58
C ASN A 82 -17.76 22.78 -10.92
N GLY A 83 -19.06 22.54 -10.86
CA GLY A 83 -19.98 23.51 -10.29
C GLY A 83 -20.25 24.69 -11.22
N LYS A 84 -20.10 25.91 -10.69
CA LYS A 84 -20.51 27.18 -11.32
C LYS A 84 -19.51 28.30 -11.13
N LYS A 85 -18.44 28.12 -10.35
CA LYS A 85 -17.47 29.16 -10.03
C LYS A 85 -16.04 28.64 -10.20
N ALA A 86 -15.14 29.57 -10.49
CA ALA A 86 -13.71 29.29 -10.62
C ALA A 86 -12.90 30.54 -10.25
N VAL A 87 -11.62 30.37 -9.92
CA VAL A 87 -10.76 31.48 -9.49
C VAL A 87 -9.80 31.88 -10.60
N ASP A 88 -9.86 33.15 -10.99
CA ASP A 88 -8.88 33.80 -11.85
C ASP A 88 -7.77 34.42 -11.00
N LEU A 89 -6.53 33.99 -11.26
CA LEU A 89 -5.35 34.47 -10.52
C LEU A 89 -4.84 35.84 -10.98
N ASN A 90 -5.48 36.50 -11.95
CA ASN A 90 -5.23 37.89 -12.32
C ASN A 90 -6.42 38.77 -11.96
N ILE A 91 -6.20 40.09 -11.93
CA ILE A 91 -7.22 41.08 -11.59
C ILE A 91 -7.38 42.16 -12.66
N SER A 92 -8.60 42.64 -12.81
CA SER A 92 -9.09 43.54 -13.87
C SER A 92 -8.13 44.64 -14.41
N GLY A 93 -7.74 44.48 -15.68
CA GLY A 93 -8.08 45.39 -16.79
C GLY A 93 -7.41 46.77 -16.97
N GLY A 94 -6.35 47.09 -16.22
CA GLY A 94 -5.64 48.39 -16.35
C GLY A 94 -4.27 48.36 -17.02
N GLY A 95 -3.78 47.19 -17.44
CA GLY A 95 -2.38 47.05 -17.91
C GLY A 95 -1.34 47.05 -16.77
N LEU A 96 -1.77 46.82 -15.53
CA LEU A 96 -0.86 46.61 -14.40
C LEU A 96 -0.50 45.13 -14.29
N ASN A 97 0.77 44.83 -14.01
CA ASN A 97 1.30 43.46 -13.87
C ASN A 97 0.87 42.80 -12.54
N ASN A 98 -0.40 42.93 -12.17
CA ASN A 98 -0.91 42.49 -10.88
C ASN A 98 -1.32 41.02 -10.93
N THR A 99 -0.81 40.24 -9.99
CA THR A 99 -1.17 38.83 -9.81
C THR A 99 -1.71 38.60 -8.41
N GLY A 100 -2.61 37.63 -8.33
CA GLY A 100 -3.13 37.06 -7.10
C GLY A 100 -2.53 35.69 -6.84
N THR A 101 -2.72 35.24 -5.60
CA THR A 101 -2.41 33.87 -5.19
C THR A 101 -3.55 33.32 -4.35
N ILE A 102 -3.82 32.03 -4.48
CA ILE A 102 -4.65 31.30 -3.51
C ILE A 102 -3.79 30.23 -2.84
N SER A 103 -4.05 30.00 -1.57
CA SER A 103 -3.37 28.95 -0.81
C SER A 103 -4.28 28.30 0.23
N GLN A 104 -4.02 27.03 0.51
CA GLN A 104 -4.65 26.27 1.57
C GLN A 104 -3.58 25.44 2.27
N THR A 105 -3.69 25.33 3.60
CA THR A 105 -2.79 24.51 4.42
C THR A 105 -3.59 23.34 4.97
N PHE A 106 -3.05 22.14 4.86
CA PHE A 106 -3.67 20.89 5.31
C PHE A 106 -2.66 20.05 6.09
N SER A 107 -3.17 19.12 6.89
CA SER A 107 -2.34 18.18 7.65
C SER A 107 -1.74 17.14 6.71
N THR A 108 -0.47 16.81 6.94
CA THR A 108 0.26 15.78 6.20
C THR A 108 1.06 14.90 7.16
N VAL A 109 1.47 13.72 6.69
CA VAL A 109 2.43 12.86 7.40
C VAL A 109 3.79 13.04 6.73
N VAL A 110 4.83 13.35 7.52
CA VAL A 110 6.19 13.50 7.00
C VAL A 110 6.56 12.23 6.24
N ASN A 111 7.17 12.38 5.07
CA ASN A 111 7.54 11.31 4.15
C ASN A 111 6.38 10.55 3.45
N ALA A 112 5.11 10.82 3.73
CA ALA A 112 4.03 10.26 2.92
C ALA A 112 3.97 10.92 1.53
N THR A 113 3.55 10.13 0.54
CA THR A 113 3.34 10.61 -0.85
C THR A 113 1.88 11.02 -1.04
N TYR A 114 1.68 12.16 -1.69
CA TYR A 114 0.38 12.73 -1.99
C TYR A 114 0.28 13.03 -3.49
N SER A 115 -0.91 12.86 -4.06
CA SER A 115 -1.24 13.27 -5.41
C SER A 115 -2.07 14.55 -5.36
N LEU A 116 -1.51 15.63 -5.90
CA LEU A 116 -2.24 16.85 -6.21
C LEU A 116 -2.87 16.70 -7.60
N GLU A 117 -4.17 16.92 -7.71
CA GLU A 117 -4.86 17.10 -8.98
C GLU A 117 -5.55 18.46 -9.00
N PHE A 118 -5.52 19.14 -10.15
CA PHE A 118 -6.28 20.36 -10.35
C PHE A 118 -6.56 20.56 -11.83
N TYR A 119 -7.63 21.27 -12.12
CA TYR A 119 -7.93 21.73 -13.46
C TYR A 119 -7.53 23.19 -13.62
N PHE A 120 -6.92 23.52 -14.76
CA PHE A 120 -6.82 24.92 -15.14
C PHE A 120 -7.05 25.18 -16.63
N SER A 121 -7.49 26.40 -16.92
CA SER A 121 -7.68 26.90 -18.28
C SER A 121 -6.99 28.26 -18.45
N GLY A 122 -6.79 28.64 -19.72
CA GLY A 122 -6.26 29.95 -20.09
C GLY A 122 -7.20 30.68 -21.05
N PRO A 123 -8.03 31.63 -20.60
CA PRO A 123 -8.86 32.44 -21.49
C PRO A 123 -8.04 33.24 -22.52
N HIS A 124 -8.53 33.42 -23.75
CA HIS A 124 -7.73 33.80 -24.93
C HIS A 124 -7.34 35.29 -25.08
N THR A 125 -7.84 36.24 -24.31
CA THR A 125 -7.63 37.67 -24.64
C THR A 125 -6.42 38.31 -23.91
N GLY A 126 -5.43 38.75 -24.69
CA GLY A 126 -4.42 39.73 -24.27
C GLY A 126 -3.26 39.23 -23.40
N PHE A 127 -2.94 37.93 -23.43
CA PHE A 127 -1.93 37.31 -22.57
C PHE A 127 -1.00 36.33 -23.33
N PRO A 128 0.20 36.04 -22.80
CA PRO A 128 1.05 34.95 -23.30
C PRO A 128 0.32 33.60 -23.51
N ASN A 129 0.57 32.97 -24.64
CA ASN A 129 0.10 31.62 -24.96
C ASN A 129 1.34 30.72 -25.17
N PRO A 130 1.51 29.60 -24.45
CA PRO A 130 0.59 29.00 -23.48
C PRO A 130 0.43 29.81 -22.19
N ARG A 131 -0.72 29.64 -21.55
CA ARG A 131 -1.01 30.16 -20.22
C ARG A 131 -0.24 29.37 -19.18
N GLN A 132 0.31 30.04 -18.17
CA GLN A 132 1.13 29.38 -17.14
C GLN A 132 0.67 29.68 -15.72
N VAL A 133 0.58 28.64 -14.90
CA VAL A 133 0.39 28.72 -13.46
C VAL A 133 1.59 28.12 -12.75
N ARG A 134 2.04 28.76 -11.66
CA ARG A 134 3.02 28.21 -10.75
C ARG A 134 2.31 27.59 -9.56
N VAL A 135 2.69 26.35 -9.26
CA VAL A 135 2.24 25.59 -8.10
C VAL A 135 3.41 25.41 -7.16
N GLU A 136 3.22 25.78 -5.90
CA GLU A 136 4.19 25.58 -4.82
C GLU A 136 3.59 24.63 -3.79
N VAL A 137 4.27 23.51 -3.52
CA VAL A 137 3.83 22.49 -2.55
C VAL A 137 5.04 21.72 -2.02
N ALA A 138 5.07 21.43 -0.71
CA ALA A 138 6.13 20.68 -0.03
C ALA A 138 7.57 21.17 -0.36
N GLY A 139 7.77 22.48 -0.44
CA GLY A 139 9.07 23.10 -0.73
C GLY A 139 9.49 23.09 -2.21
N VAL A 140 8.65 22.56 -3.10
CA VAL A 140 8.90 22.52 -4.55
C VAL A 140 8.06 23.59 -5.26
N SER A 141 8.61 24.20 -6.33
CA SER A 141 7.90 25.13 -7.22
C SER A 141 7.90 24.57 -8.65
N GLN A 142 6.71 24.26 -9.19
CA GLN A 142 6.50 23.77 -10.56
C GLN A 142 5.70 24.75 -11.40
N ILE A 143 5.95 24.79 -12.72
CA ILE A 143 5.17 25.59 -13.68
C ILE A 143 4.43 24.65 -14.62
N PHE A 144 3.11 24.81 -14.68
CA PHE A 144 2.25 24.11 -15.62
C PHE A 144 1.83 25.05 -16.74
N SER A 145 1.67 24.52 -17.95
CA SER A 145 1.31 25.29 -19.14
C SER A 145 0.08 24.70 -19.82
N GLN A 146 -0.85 25.55 -20.25
CA GLN A 146 -2.07 25.15 -20.98
C GLN A 146 -2.32 26.10 -22.16
N THR A 147 -2.71 25.54 -23.30
CA THR A 147 -3.03 26.35 -24.48
C THR A 147 -4.23 27.24 -24.21
N ALA A 148 -4.16 28.49 -24.63
CA ALA A 148 -5.26 29.42 -24.43
C ALA A 148 -6.51 29.04 -25.27
N SER A 149 -7.70 29.25 -24.70
CA SER A 149 -9.00 28.92 -25.30
C SER A 149 -10.00 30.06 -25.11
N SER A 150 -11.06 30.09 -25.93
CA SER A 150 -12.06 31.16 -25.85
C SER A 150 -12.78 31.12 -24.50
N ASN A 151 -13.09 32.28 -23.92
CA ASN A 151 -13.76 32.35 -22.61
C ASN A 151 -15.18 31.75 -22.62
N ASN A 152 -15.83 31.66 -23.78
CA ASN A 152 -17.13 31.00 -23.97
C ASN A 152 -17.01 29.54 -24.48
N ASN A 153 -15.80 29.02 -24.63
CA ASN A 153 -15.52 27.64 -25.00
C ASN A 153 -14.20 27.21 -24.35
N LEU A 154 -14.16 27.27 -23.02
CA LEU A 154 -12.95 27.00 -22.25
C LEU A 154 -12.55 25.53 -22.37
N THR A 155 -11.25 25.32 -22.59
CA THR A 155 -10.62 24.01 -22.54
C THR A 155 -9.87 23.88 -21.22
N TRP A 156 -10.33 22.98 -20.36
CA TRP A 156 -9.72 22.68 -19.07
C TRP A 156 -8.73 21.53 -19.20
N GLY A 157 -7.52 21.70 -18.67
CA GLY A 157 -6.51 20.65 -18.58
C GLY A 157 -6.48 20.09 -17.16
N LEU A 158 -6.53 18.76 -17.02
CA LEU A 158 -6.21 18.09 -15.77
C LEU A 158 -4.69 18.06 -15.62
N HIS A 159 -4.19 18.48 -14.46
CA HIS A 159 -2.78 18.40 -14.11
C HIS A 159 -2.62 17.66 -12.79
N THR A 160 -1.72 16.68 -12.81
CA THR A 160 -1.39 15.84 -11.64
C THR A 160 0.06 16.07 -11.23
N TYR A 161 0.31 16.15 -9.93
CA TYR A 161 1.65 16.24 -9.37
C TYR A 161 1.78 15.44 -8.08
N ASN A 162 2.68 14.47 -8.07
CA ASN A 162 2.99 13.71 -6.86
C ASN A 162 4.07 14.43 -6.06
N PHE A 163 3.84 14.62 -4.76
CA PHE A 163 4.80 15.22 -3.85
C PHE A 163 4.94 14.41 -2.57
N LYS A 164 6.14 14.43 -1.99
CA LYS A 164 6.43 13.85 -0.67
C LYS A 164 6.35 14.96 0.38
N ALA A 165 5.54 14.77 1.43
CA ALA A 165 5.44 15.77 2.48
C ALA A 165 6.73 15.84 3.30
N ILE A 166 7.20 17.05 3.58
CA ILE A 166 8.45 17.31 4.33
C ILE A 166 8.19 17.73 5.78
N ASP A 167 6.93 17.94 6.14
CA ASP A 167 6.49 18.41 7.45
C ASP A 167 5.10 17.83 7.77
N THR A 168 4.65 17.95 9.02
CA THR A 168 3.31 17.47 9.45
C THR A 168 2.17 18.36 8.93
N SER A 169 2.51 19.46 8.27
CA SER A 169 1.57 20.35 7.62
C SER A 169 2.16 20.88 6.31
N THR A 170 1.36 20.84 5.24
CA THR A 170 1.78 21.28 3.92
C THR A 170 0.87 22.40 3.43
N THR A 171 1.47 23.46 2.88
CA THR A 171 0.75 24.53 2.19
C THR A 171 0.85 24.32 0.68
N LEU A 172 -0.31 24.22 0.03
CA LEU A 172 -0.45 24.30 -1.42
C LEU A 172 -0.72 25.76 -1.82
N LYS A 173 0.01 26.26 -2.81
CA LYS A 173 -0.17 27.63 -3.32
C LYS A 173 -0.16 27.67 -4.84
N PHE A 174 -1.13 28.38 -5.40
CA PHE A 174 -1.19 28.70 -6.84
C PHE A 174 -0.87 30.19 -7.05
N SER A 175 -0.10 30.49 -8.09
CA SER A 175 0.18 31.86 -8.51
C SER A 175 0.27 31.98 -10.03
N ALA A 176 -0.16 33.11 -10.57
CA ALA A 176 0.07 33.42 -11.98
C ALA A 176 1.56 33.71 -12.22
N VAL A 177 2.12 33.15 -13.30
CA VAL A 177 3.51 33.42 -13.70
C VAL A 177 3.64 34.80 -14.37
N ASN A 178 2.53 35.33 -14.88
CA ASN A 178 2.49 36.61 -15.59
C ASN A 178 1.21 37.39 -15.20
N GLY A 179 1.34 38.68 -14.96
CA GLY A 179 0.23 39.55 -14.52
C GLY A 179 -0.39 40.42 -15.63
N SER A 180 0.00 40.23 -16.88
CA SER A 180 -0.56 40.99 -18.01
C SER A 180 -2.02 40.59 -18.28
N GLY A 181 -2.71 41.31 -19.17
CA GLY A 181 -4.04 40.93 -19.64
C GLY A 181 -5.18 41.09 -18.62
N TYR A 182 -6.40 40.78 -19.07
CA TYR A 182 -7.61 40.88 -18.26
C TYR A 182 -7.88 39.64 -17.42
N TRP A 183 -7.51 38.48 -17.95
CA TRP A 183 -7.76 37.18 -17.35
C TRP A 183 -6.48 36.39 -17.27
N GLY A 184 -6.27 35.73 -16.14
CA GLY A 184 -5.13 34.91 -15.77
C GLY A 184 -5.37 33.41 -16.01
N PRO A 185 -4.53 32.54 -15.43
CA PRO A 185 -4.87 31.12 -15.27
C PRO A 185 -6.12 30.99 -14.40
N LEU A 186 -7.15 30.34 -14.93
CA LEU A 186 -8.39 30.05 -14.22
C LEU A 186 -8.28 28.65 -13.59
N ILE A 187 -8.41 28.55 -12.27
CA ILE A 187 -8.26 27.32 -11.48
C ILE A 187 -9.62 26.81 -11.02
N ASP A 188 -9.81 25.49 -11.10
CA ASP A 188 -11.00 24.80 -10.63
C ASP A 188 -10.68 23.35 -10.20
N ASN A 189 -11.55 22.77 -9.38
CA ASN A 189 -11.57 21.37 -8.94
C ASN A 189 -10.20 20.85 -8.48
N VAL A 190 -9.67 21.51 -7.45
CA VAL A 190 -8.42 21.13 -6.80
C VAL A 190 -8.66 20.02 -5.79
N SER A 191 -7.87 18.96 -5.86
CA SER A 191 -7.85 17.90 -4.87
C SER A 191 -6.42 17.53 -4.47
N VAL A 192 -6.25 17.15 -3.21
CA VAL A 192 -5.03 16.50 -2.73
C VAL A 192 -5.46 15.26 -2.00
N ASN A 193 -5.01 14.12 -2.48
CA ASN A 193 -5.26 12.84 -1.85
C ASN A 193 -3.94 12.22 -1.43
N LYS A 194 -3.91 11.62 -0.23
CA LYS A 194 -2.79 10.73 0.11
C LYS A 194 -2.80 9.59 -0.91
N VAL A 195 -1.65 9.26 -1.47
CA VAL A 195 -1.53 8.08 -2.32
C VAL A 195 -1.56 6.89 -1.37
N SER A 196 -2.70 6.19 -1.32
CA SER A 196 -2.77 4.87 -0.69
C SER A 196 -1.91 3.94 -1.53
N ASN A 197 -1.01 3.21 -0.90
CA ASN A 197 -0.37 2.10 -1.60
C ASN A 197 -1.47 1.10 -1.98
N PRO A 198 -1.39 0.44 -3.16
CA PRO A 198 -2.40 -0.53 -3.58
C PRO A 198 -2.65 -1.61 -2.50
N PRO A 199 -3.84 -2.27 -2.48
CA PRO A 199 -4.17 -3.34 -1.53
C PRO A 199 -3.02 -4.32 -1.44
N SER A 200 -2.57 -4.60 -0.23
CA SER A 200 -1.17 -4.93 -0.04
C SER A 200 -0.78 -6.21 -0.80
N PRO A 201 0.13 -6.15 -1.79
CA PRO A 201 0.68 -7.34 -2.46
C PRO A 201 1.34 -8.35 -1.52
N PHE A 202 1.52 -7.98 -0.26
CA PHE A 202 1.94 -8.86 0.82
C PHE A 202 1.05 -10.09 1.00
N LYS A 203 -0.26 -9.98 0.74
CA LYS A 203 -1.24 -10.99 1.15
C LYS A 203 -1.00 -12.38 0.58
N SER A 204 -0.56 -12.49 -0.68
CA SER A 204 -0.28 -13.79 -1.31
C SER A 204 1.08 -14.37 -0.92
N HIS A 205 1.97 -13.57 -0.32
CA HIS A 205 3.36 -13.95 -0.08
C HIS A 205 3.58 -14.36 1.37
N ALA A 206 3.99 -15.62 1.56
CA ALA A 206 4.48 -16.12 2.85
C ALA A 206 5.78 -15.41 3.25
N ALA A 207 6.65 -15.12 2.28
CA ALA A 207 7.85 -14.33 2.51
C ALA A 207 8.27 -13.46 1.32
N ILE A 208 8.75 -12.26 1.63
CA ILE A 208 9.36 -11.32 0.68
C ILE A 208 10.72 -10.88 1.22
N SER A 209 11.75 -10.92 0.37
CA SER A 209 13.14 -10.64 0.75
C SER A 209 13.82 -9.69 -0.24
N GLY A 210 14.42 -8.62 0.26
CA GLY A 210 15.35 -7.78 -0.51
C GLY A 210 16.70 -8.44 -0.76
N GLY A 211 17.03 -9.51 -0.04
CA GLY A 211 18.16 -10.39 -0.29
C GLY A 211 17.74 -11.73 -0.89
N ALA A 212 18.43 -12.81 -0.50
CA ALA A 212 18.08 -14.18 -0.86
C ALA A 212 17.14 -14.83 0.16
N ILE A 213 16.33 -15.80 -0.27
CA ILE A 213 15.55 -16.68 0.61
C ILE A 213 16.21 -18.06 0.65
N ASN A 214 16.40 -18.62 1.84
CA ASN A 214 16.89 -19.97 2.07
C ASN A 214 15.90 -20.76 2.94
N ILE A 215 15.20 -21.73 2.34
CA ILE A 215 14.28 -22.65 3.02
C ILE A 215 15.01 -23.94 3.38
N ALA A 216 14.91 -24.38 4.64
CA ALA A 216 15.59 -25.60 5.08
C ALA A 216 15.00 -26.87 4.45
N ALA A 217 15.77 -27.97 4.50
CA ALA A 217 15.31 -29.27 4.02
C ALA A 217 14.13 -29.79 4.86
N GLY A 218 13.21 -30.51 4.22
CA GLY A 218 12.02 -31.07 4.86
C GLY A 218 11.04 -30.04 5.41
N SER A 219 11.14 -28.78 4.95
CA SER A 219 10.26 -27.70 5.39
C SER A 219 9.08 -27.51 4.45
N THR A 220 8.01 -26.91 4.97
CA THR A 220 6.79 -26.62 4.21
C THR A 220 6.52 -25.11 4.25
N VAL A 221 6.17 -24.53 3.12
CA VAL A 221 5.74 -23.13 3.01
C VAL A 221 4.36 -23.08 2.36
N ASN A 222 3.41 -22.55 3.11
CA ASN A 222 2.06 -22.28 2.64
C ASN A 222 1.94 -20.81 2.17
N GLY A 223 2.32 -20.54 0.92
CA GLY A 223 2.18 -19.24 0.26
C GLY A 223 3.36 -18.94 -0.68
N ASP A 224 3.28 -17.82 -1.40
CA ASP A 224 4.30 -17.44 -2.37
C ASP A 224 5.61 -17.02 -1.70
N LEU A 225 6.73 -17.28 -2.37
CA LEU A 225 8.06 -16.78 -2.00
C LEU A 225 8.53 -15.77 -3.03
N ALA A 226 8.99 -14.59 -2.60
CA ALA A 226 9.60 -13.60 -3.49
C ALA A 226 10.94 -13.07 -2.97
N ALA A 227 11.97 -13.08 -3.81
CA ALA A 227 13.30 -12.59 -3.45
C ALA A 227 13.96 -11.78 -4.57
N GLN A 228 14.46 -10.59 -4.27
CA GLN A 228 15.24 -9.80 -5.25
C GLN A 228 16.47 -10.56 -5.75
N ALA A 229 17.10 -11.37 -4.90
CA ALA A 229 18.24 -12.19 -5.26
C ALA A 229 17.80 -13.63 -5.62
N ALA A 230 18.41 -14.63 -4.97
CA ALA A 230 18.13 -16.04 -5.23
C ALA A 230 17.14 -16.62 -4.20
N VAL A 231 16.37 -17.62 -4.63
CA VAL A 231 15.60 -18.49 -3.73
C VAL A 231 16.21 -19.89 -3.76
N VAL A 232 16.60 -20.39 -2.60
CA VAL A 232 17.12 -21.75 -2.42
C VAL A 232 16.19 -22.50 -1.48
N ILE A 233 15.66 -23.65 -1.91
CA ILE A 233 14.87 -24.53 -1.04
C ILE A 233 15.56 -25.87 -0.86
N GLY A 234 15.55 -26.40 0.36
CA GLY A 234 16.22 -27.64 0.71
C GLY A 234 15.58 -28.89 0.08
N ALA A 235 16.22 -30.03 0.26
CA ALA A 235 15.68 -31.32 -0.20
C ALA A 235 14.40 -31.68 0.58
N ASN A 236 13.44 -32.34 -0.08
CA ASN A 236 12.12 -32.68 0.47
C ASN A 236 11.33 -31.45 0.97
N ALA A 237 11.68 -30.24 0.56
CA ALA A 237 10.89 -29.06 0.89
C ALA A 237 9.63 -28.99 0.01
N VAL A 238 8.53 -28.55 0.58
CA VAL A 238 7.23 -28.41 -0.08
C VAL A 238 6.84 -26.95 -0.09
N ILE A 239 6.75 -26.35 -1.28
CA ILE A 239 6.17 -25.03 -1.48
C ILE A 239 4.86 -25.24 -2.22
N ASP A 240 3.74 -25.01 -1.55
CA ASP A 240 2.40 -25.29 -2.09
C ASP A 240 1.93 -24.25 -3.13
N HIS A 241 2.79 -23.25 -3.42
CA HIS A 241 2.51 -22.12 -4.29
C HIS A 241 3.76 -21.77 -5.13
N ASN A 242 3.93 -20.49 -5.48
CA ASN A 242 4.89 -20.02 -6.45
C ASN A 242 6.19 -19.51 -5.82
N ILE A 243 7.26 -19.56 -6.62
CA ILE A 243 8.54 -18.94 -6.30
C ILE A 243 8.88 -17.89 -7.34
N TYR A 244 9.17 -16.68 -6.86
CA TYR A 244 9.63 -15.54 -7.65
C TYR A 244 11.04 -15.14 -7.20
N ALA A 245 11.99 -15.12 -8.14
CA ALA A 245 13.37 -14.73 -7.87
C ALA A 245 13.93 -13.80 -8.95
N GLY A 246 14.53 -12.69 -8.53
CA GLY A 246 15.16 -11.75 -9.47
C GLY A 246 16.41 -12.33 -10.11
N ALA A 247 17.13 -13.18 -9.38
CA ALA A 247 18.31 -13.89 -9.89
C ALA A 247 17.99 -15.34 -10.23
N ALA A 248 18.18 -16.27 -9.30
CA ALA A 248 18.12 -17.69 -9.57
C ALA A 248 17.24 -18.45 -8.57
N VAL A 249 16.65 -19.55 -9.01
CA VAL A 249 15.97 -20.50 -8.13
C VAL A 249 16.76 -21.81 -8.12
N THR A 250 16.99 -22.38 -6.94
CA THR A 250 17.57 -23.71 -6.78
C THR A 250 16.77 -24.53 -5.79
N THR A 251 16.24 -25.68 -6.21
CA THR A 251 15.50 -26.58 -5.33
C THR A 251 16.29 -27.87 -5.05
N GLY A 252 16.14 -28.40 -3.84
CA GLY A 252 16.75 -29.66 -3.45
C GLY A 252 16.09 -30.88 -4.08
N ALA A 253 16.71 -32.06 -3.90
CA ALA A 253 16.12 -33.32 -4.35
C ALA A 253 14.76 -33.56 -3.67
N LEU A 254 13.82 -34.19 -4.38
CA LEU A 254 12.48 -34.52 -3.88
C LEU A 254 11.64 -33.30 -3.42
N SER A 255 12.05 -32.07 -3.77
CA SER A 255 11.24 -30.89 -3.47
C SER A 255 10.01 -30.82 -4.37
N THR A 256 8.95 -30.17 -3.90
CA THR A 256 7.76 -29.87 -4.71
C THR A 256 7.49 -28.37 -4.71
N VAL A 257 7.22 -27.81 -5.89
CA VAL A 257 6.87 -26.41 -6.08
C VAL A 257 5.75 -26.32 -7.11
N GLU A 258 4.85 -25.36 -7.01
CA GLU A 258 3.86 -25.13 -8.06
C GLU A 258 4.53 -24.53 -9.30
N ASN A 259 4.86 -23.24 -9.27
CA ASN A 259 5.50 -22.55 -10.38
C ASN A 259 6.79 -21.86 -9.94
N ILE A 260 7.78 -21.84 -10.82
CA ILE A 260 9.07 -21.19 -10.60
C ILE A 260 9.25 -20.09 -11.66
N PHE A 261 9.49 -18.87 -11.20
CA PHE A 261 9.80 -17.71 -12.01
C PHE A 261 11.16 -17.15 -11.58
N SER A 262 12.10 -17.13 -12.51
CA SER A 262 13.47 -16.64 -12.26
C SER A 262 13.94 -15.68 -13.34
N GLY A 263 14.54 -14.56 -12.93
CA GLY A 263 15.12 -13.59 -13.86
C GLY A 263 16.35 -14.11 -14.62
N ALA A 264 17.10 -15.04 -14.03
CA ALA A 264 18.25 -15.69 -14.64
C ALA A 264 18.05 -17.21 -14.77
N ALA A 265 18.47 -18.01 -13.79
CA ALA A 265 18.51 -19.47 -13.93
C ALA A 265 17.59 -20.18 -12.93
N ALA A 266 16.99 -21.30 -13.34
CA ALA A 266 16.24 -22.19 -12.46
C ALA A 266 16.84 -23.61 -12.50
N GLY A 267 17.22 -24.12 -11.33
CA GLY A 267 17.69 -25.49 -11.15
C GLY A 267 16.76 -26.24 -10.19
N ILE A 268 16.30 -27.43 -10.57
CA ILE A 268 15.56 -28.31 -9.65
C ILE A 268 16.33 -29.60 -9.39
N GLY A 269 16.25 -30.09 -8.15
CA GLY A 269 16.98 -31.29 -7.71
C GLY A 269 16.49 -32.58 -8.34
N ALA A 270 17.20 -33.69 -8.07
CA ALA A 270 16.79 -35.00 -8.54
C ALA A 270 15.44 -35.42 -7.93
N ASN A 271 14.56 -36.00 -8.74
CA ASN A 271 13.19 -36.38 -8.36
C ASN A 271 12.35 -35.20 -7.82
N ALA A 272 12.76 -33.95 -8.06
CA ALA A 272 11.94 -32.79 -7.73
C ALA A 272 10.78 -32.67 -8.71
N ILE A 273 9.69 -32.06 -8.25
CA ILE A 273 8.48 -31.84 -9.03
C ILE A 273 8.20 -30.34 -9.09
N ALA A 274 7.97 -29.82 -10.28
CA ALA A 274 7.41 -28.49 -10.50
C ALA A 274 6.25 -28.58 -11.50
N GLN A 275 5.23 -27.73 -11.41
CA GLN A 275 4.28 -27.60 -12.53
C GLN A 275 4.98 -26.84 -13.66
N ASN A 276 5.29 -25.56 -13.46
CA ASN A 276 5.86 -24.72 -14.50
C ASN A 276 7.19 -24.10 -14.08
N ILE A 277 8.13 -23.99 -15.02
CA ILE A 277 9.39 -23.26 -14.79
C ILE A 277 9.61 -22.25 -15.91
N HIS A 278 9.77 -20.99 -15.52
CA HIS A 278 10.19 -19.91 -16.37
C HIS A 278 11.52 -19.32 -15.90
N ALA A 279 12.51 -19.30 -16.77
CA ALA A 279 13.84 -18.75 -16.48
C ALA A 279 14.33 -17.85 -17.62
N GLY A 280 14.79 -16.65 -17.28
CA GLY A 280 15.33 -15.69 -18.26
C GLY A 280 16.58 -16.18 -19.01
N ALA A 281 17.31 -17.14 -18.44
CA ALA A 281 18.51 -17.74 -19.02
C ALA A 281 18.39 -19.27 -19.12
N ALA A 282 18.78 -20.02 -18.10
CA ALA A 282 18.94 -21.47 -18.20
C ALA A 282 18.08 -22.24 -17.21
N ILE A 283 17.56 -23.38 -17.64
CA ILE A 283 16.89 -24.38 -16.79
C ILE A 283 17.79 -25.61 -16.68
N THR A 284 17.96 -26.13 -15.46
CA THR A 284 18.59 -27.43 -15.20
C THR A 284 17.66 -28.33 -14.40
N LEU A 285 17.30 -29.48 -14.96
CA LEU A 285 16.47 -30.48 -14.31
C LEU A 285 17.36 -31.60 -13.78
N GLY A 286 17.25 -31.91 -12.48
CA GLY A 286 17.93 -33.05 -11.89
C GLY A 286 17.46 -34.39 -12.47
N ALA A 287 18.20 -35.46 -12.19
CA ALA A 287 17.82 -36.82 -12.62
C ALA A 287 16.40 -37.16 -12.14
N SER A 288 15.57 -37.70 -13.03
CA SER A 288 14.18 -38.06 -12.75
C SER A 288 13.29 -36.92 -12.23
N ALA A 289 13.70 -35.65 -12.42
CA ALA A 289 12.86 -34.51 -12.09
C ALA A 289 11.68 -34.41 -13.08
N GLN A 290 10.53 -33.97 -12.58
CA GLN A 290 9.29 -33.89 -13.35
C GLN A 290 8.82 -32.45 -13.41
N VAL A 291 8.65 -31.93 -14.62
CA VAL A 291 8.09 -30.59 -14.85
C VAL A 291 6.96 -30.70 -15.85
N GLN A 292 5.85 -29.99 -15.64
CA GLN A 292 4.78 -29.96 -16.64
C GLN A 292 5.22 -29.14 -17.86
N ALA A 293 5.61 -27.88 -17.67
CA ALA A 293 6.04 -27.03 -18.78
C ALA A 293 7.25 -26.13 -18.44
N VAL A 294 8.07 -25.85 -19.46
CA VAL A 294 9.30 -25.08 -19.28
C VAL A 294 9.45 -23.95 -20.31
N TYR A 295 10.08 -22.86 -19.89
CA TYR A 295 10.67 -21.85 -20.77
C TYR A 295 12.02 -21.39 -20.25
N ALA A 296 13.05 -21.45 -21.09
CA ALA A 296 14.37 -20.92 -20.82
C ALA A 296 14.77 -19.95 -21.94
N GLY A 297 15.26 -18.76 -21.60
CA GLY A 297 15.75 -17.79 -22.58
C GLY A 297 17.02 -18.22 -23.34
N ALA A 298 17.76 -19.20 -22.83
CA ALA A 298 19.02 -19.69 -23.40
C ALA A 298 19.06 -21.21 -23.57
N ALA A 299 19.02 -21.99 -22.48
CA ALA A 299 19.25 -23.44 -22.54
C ALA A 299 18.44 -24.22 -21.51
N ILE A 300 18.07 -25.45 -21.87
CA ILE A 300 17.45 -26.43 -20.98
C ILE A 300 18.37 -27.64 -20.91
N THR A 301 18.79 -28.02 -19.70
CA THR A 301 19.62 -29.19 -19.44
C THR A 301 18.82 -30.21 -18.63
N GLU A 302 18.62 -31.39 -19.20
CA GLU A 302 17.85 -32.46 -18.57
C GLU A 302 18.77 -33.55 -18.03
N GLY A 303 18.62 -33.86 -16.74
CA GLY A 303 19.24 -35.03 -16.12
C GLY A 303 18.64 -36.33 -16.66
N ALA A 304 19.34 -37.44 -16.39
CA ALA A 304 18.87 -38.76 -16.81
C ALA A 304 17.45 -39.04 -16.29
N GLY A 305 16.53 -39.35 -17.20
CA GLY A 305 15.13 -39.66 -16.88
C GLY A 305 14.28 -38.48 -16.41
N ALA A 306 14.77 -37.24 -16.51
CA ALA A 306 13.92 -36.05 -16.33
C ALA A 306 12.86 -35.96 -17.43
N SER A 307 11.75 -35.28 -17.17
CA SER A 307 10.66 -35.13 -18.13
C SER A 307 10.02 -33.75 -18.09
N THR A 308 9.75 -33.19 -19.27
CA THR A 308 8.89 -32.01 -19.49
C THR A 308 7.75 -32.36 -20.45
N ASN A 309 6.51 -31.96 -20.15
CA ASN A 309 5.34 -32.31 -20.98
C ASN A 309 4.96 -31.23 -22.01
N ASP A 310 5.39 -29.98 -21.83
CA ASP A 310 5.07 -28.86 -22.71
C ASP A 310 6.13 -27.73 -22.67
N VAL A 311 6.01 -26.76 -23.58
CA VAL A 311 6.87 -25.57 -23.66
C VAL A 311 6.03 -24.31 -23.46
N LEU A 312 6.39 -23.49 -22.47
CA LEU A 312 5.70 -22.23 -22.18
C LEU A 312 6.05 -21.15 -23.23
N THR A 313 5.14 -20.20 -23.43
CA THR A 313 5.42 -19.03 -24.26
C THR A 313 6.41 -18.09 -23.57
N LYS A 314 7.13 -17.29 -24.37
CA LYS A 314 8.08 -16.27 -23.86
C LYS A 314 7.45 -15.27 -22.89
N HIS A 315 6.13 -15.06 -22.97
CA HIS A 315 5.45 -13.98 -22.27
C HIS A 315 4.99 -14.29 -20.85
N ALA A 316 5.19 -15.51 -20.34
CA ALA A 316 4.75 -15.88 -18.98
C ALA A 316 5.44 -15.11 -17.84
N ASN A 317 6.54 -14.38 -18.12
CA ASN A 317 7.22 -13.46 -17.18
C ASN A 317 7.42 -12.06 -17.79
N SER A 318 6.69 -11.74 -18.85
CA SER A 318 6.75 -10.44 -19.53
C SER A 318 5.37 -9.78 -19.58
N ASP A 319 4.45 -10.17 -18.70
CA ASP A 319 3.16 -9.49 -18.67
C ASP A 319 3.41 -8.06 -18.16
N ASP A 320 3.57 -7.15 -19.13
CA ASP A 320 3.64 -5.70 -18.94
C ASP A 320 2.31 -5.13 -18.42
N ASN A 321 1.30 -6.00 -18.20
CA ASN A 321 0.07 -5.69 -17.50
C ASN A 321 0.28 -5.77 -15.99
N ALA A 322 1.21 -4.94 -15.50
CA ALA A 322 1.45 -4.77 -14.08
C ALA A 322 0.20 -4.16 -13.42
N GLU A 323 -0.69 -4.99 -12.92
CA GLU A 323 -1.53 -4.56 -11.81
C GLU A 323 -0.59 -4.20 -10.65
N ALA A 324 -0.87 -3.09 -9.98
CA ALA A 324 -0.04 -2.64 -8.89
C ALA A 324 0.01 -3.72 -7.80
N GLY A 325 1.20 -4.27 -7.55
CA GLY A 325 1.39 -5.38 -6.60
C GLY A 325 1.75 -6.73 -7.22
N ASP A 326 1.85 -6.84 -8.54
CA ASP A 326 2.41 -8.03 -9.16
C ASP A 326 3.92 -8.18 -8.87
N ILE A 327 4.36 -9.32 -8.29
CA ILE A 327 5.77 -9.61 -7.91
C ILE A 327 6.42 -10.65 -8.85
N HIS A 328 6.44 -10.40 -10.16
CA HIS A 328 7.03 -11.33 -11.12
C HIS A 328 8.49 -11.06 -11.54
N ASN A 329 9.04 -9.85 -11.33
CA ASN A 329 10.35 -9.46 -11.86
C ASN A 329 11.18 -8.56 -10.92
N ALA A 330 12.45 -8.33 -11.26
CA ALA A 330 13.36 -7.57 -10.39
C ALA A 330 12.90 -6.12 -10.13
N GLY A 331 12.18 -5.49 -11.08
CA GLY A 331 11.67 -4.13 -10.94
C GLY A 331 10.55 -4.05 -9.92
N ASN A 332 9.50 -4.85 -10.10
CA ASN A 332 8.38 -4.85 -9.15
C ASN A 332 8.78 -5.37 -7.75
N MET A 333 9.77 -6.25 -7.63
CA MET A 333 10.36 -6.59 -6.34
C MET A 333 11.06 -5.41 -5.64
N ALA A 334 11.67 -4.47 -6.38
CA ALA A 334 12.27 -3.28 -5.78
C ALA A 334 11.19 -2.35 -5.20
N ASP A 335 10.09 -2.17 -5.93
CA ASP A 335 8.91 -1.41 -5.45
C ASP A 335 8.31 -2.05 -4.20
N MET A 336 8.31 -3.39 -4.13
CA MET A 336 7.87 -4.14 -2.96
C MET A 336 8.76 -3.96 -1.73
N ILE A 337 10.08 -3.87 -1.90
CA ILE A 337 10.98 -3.58 -0.78
C ILE A 337 10.84 -2.11 -0.33
N ALA A 338 10.59 -1.19 -1.26
CA ALA A 338 10.23 0.17 -0.90
C ALA A 338 8.94 0.21 -0.08
N LEU A 339 7.91 -0.55 -0.49
CA LEU A 339 6.66 -0.68 0.25
C LEU A 339 6.87 -1.25 1.67
N ILE A 340 7.71 -2.28 1.83
CA ILE A 340 8.10 -2.77 3.17
C ILE A 340 8.67 -1.64 4.02
N THR A 341 9.58 -0.85 3.45
CA THR A 341 10.24 0.26 4.17
C THR A 341 9.23 1.36 4.55
N ASP A 342 8.31 1.70 3.65
CA ASP A 342 7.26 2.68 3.90
C ASP A 342 6.29 2.18 4.99
N THR A 343 5.90 0.90 4.94
CA THR A 343 5.10 0.26 6.00
C THR A 343 5.82 0.29 7.35
N GLN A 344 7.13 0.01 7.40
CA GLN A 344 7.91 0.11 8.63
C GLN A 344 7.93 1.54 9.18
N SER A 345 8.02 2.55 8.31
CA SER A 345 7.93 3.96 8.73
C SER A 345 6.56 4.26 9.33
N ALA A 346 5.48 3.90 8.65
CA ALA A 346 4.11 4.15 9.10
C ALA A 346 3.82 3.46 10.46
N LEU A 347 4.29 2.22 10.62
CA LEU A 347 4.21 1.49 11.89
C LEU A 347 5.01 2.19 12.98
N SER A 348 6.22 2.68 12.68
CA SER A 348 7.09 3.36 13.65
C SER A 348 6.53 4.71 14.13
N ASP A 349 5.71 5.37 13.31
CA ASP A 349 5.08 6.66 13.64
C ASP A 349 3.86 6.50 14.58
N LEU A 350 3.41 5.27 14.83
CA LEU A 350 2.32 5.00 15.75
C LEU A 350 2.70 5.36 17.19
N ALA A 351 1.84 6.15 17.84
CA ALA A 351 2.00 6.50 19.24
C ALA A 351 1.93 5.25 20.14
N PRO A 352 2.91 5.01 21.03
CA PRO A 352 2.85 3.91 21.99
C PRO A 352 1.58 4.00 22.85
N SER A 353 0.95 2.85 23.10
CA SER A 353 -0.22 2.82 23.94
C SER A 353 0.17 3.14 25.38
N SER A 354 -0.41 4.17 26.00
CA SER A 354 0.00 4.64 27.34
C SER A 354 -0.11 3.58 28.44
N ALA A 355 -0.94 2.54 28.24
CA ALA A 355 -1.05 1.39 29.13
C ALA A 355 0.08 0.36 28.96
N ASN A 356 0.69 0.31 27.78
CA ASN A 356 1.78 -0.58 27.41
C ASN A 356 3.09 0.20 27.58
N GLY A 357 3.78 0.00 28.70
CA GLY A 357 5.13 0.55 28.88
C GLY A 357 6.13 -0.04 27.87
N PRO A 358 7.36 0.48 27.79
CA PRO A 358 8.36 -0.04 26.87
C PRO A 358 8.68 -1.51 27.15
N LEU A 359 8.96 -2.27 26.09
CA LEU A 359 9.46 -3.62 26.21
C LEU A 359 10.83 -3.63 26.86
N SER A 360 11.03 -4.58 27.77
CA SER A 360 12.32 -4.82 28.40
C SER A 360 13.29 -5.38 27.37
N THR A 361 14.55 -4.94 27.40
CA THR A 361 15.61 -5.42 26.49
C THR A 361 15.89 -6.91 26.63
N THR A 362 15.46 -7.52 27.73
CA THR A 362 15.42 -8.97 27.91
C THR A 362 14.10 -9.37 28.53
N MET A 363 13.44 -10.39 27.98
CA MET A 363 12.21 -10.96 28.53
C MET A 363 12.20 -12.48 28.47
N GLY A 364 11.52 -13.11 29.44
CA GLY A 364 11.18 -14.53 29.40
C GLY A 364 9.71 -14.70 29.03
N THR A 365 9.06 -15.73 29.58
CA THR A 365 7.61 -15.91 29.47
C THR A 365 6.85 -14.66 29.92
N ARG A 366 5.95 -14.17 29.07
CA ARG A 366 5.22 -12.92 29.32
C ARG A 366 3.92 -12.86 28.52
N THR A 367 2.96 -12.14 29.09
CA THR A 367 1.69 -11.77 28.43
C THR A 367 1.72 -10.32 27.98
N LEU A 368 1.25 -10.06 26.76
CA LEU A 368 1.16 -8.74 26.15
C LEU A 368 -0.30 -8.38 25.86
N ALA A 369 -0.75 -7.25 26.39
CA ALA A 369 -2.06 -6.68 26.09
C ALA A 369 -2.07 -6.01 24.70
N PRO A 370 -3.24 -5.84 24.06
CA PRO A 370 -3.36 -5.18 22.76
C PRO A 370 -2.84 -3.73 22.83
N GLY A 371 -2.36 -3.24 21.71
CA GLY A 371 -1.86 -1.89 21.53
C GLY A 371 -0.46 -1.85 20.90
N VAL A 372 0.08 -0.64 20.85
CA VAL A 372 1.40 -0.33 20.30
C VAL A 372 2.43 -0.41 21.42
N TRP A 373 3.40 -1.31 21.26
CA TRP A 373 4.55 -1.49 22.13
C TRP A 373 5.80 -0.89 21.48
N GLU A 374 6.67 -0.29 22.30
CA GLU A 374 7.96 0.23 21.84
C GLU A 374 9.14 -0.49 22.50
N GLY A 375 10.27 -0.56 21.81
CA GLY A 375 11.52 -1.12 22.35
C GLY A 375 12.75 -0.81 21.50
N SER A 376 13.93 -1.07 22.08
CA SER A 376 15.21 -1.10 21.38
C SER A 376 15.53 -2.52 20.90
N ALA A 377 16.76 -3.00 21.06
CA ALA A 377 17.05 -4.43 20.95
C ALA A 377 16.34 -5.21 22.07
N VAL A 378 15.64 -6.28 21.69
CA VAL A 378 14.93 -7.18 22.61
C VAL A 378 15.45 -8.60 22.44
N SER A 379 15.76 -9.24 23.56
CA SER A 379 16.14 -10.65 23.63
C SER A 379 15.11 -11.45 24.42
N ILE A 380 14.48 -12.44 23.80
CA ILE A 380 13.57 -13.37 24.45
C ILE A 380 14.36 -14.61 24.86
N ALA A 381 14.29 -14.99 26.13
CA ALA A 381 14.97 -16.17 26.65
C ALA A 381 14.43 -17.45 25.97
N ALA A 382 15.28 -18.46 25.82
CA ALA A 382 14.88 -19.76 25.29
C ALA A 382 13.78 -20.41 26.16
N SER A 383 12.96 -21.27 25.55
CA SER A 383 11.86 -21.97 26.22
C SER A 383 10.85 -21.03 26.88
N SER A 384 10.69 -19.83 26.34
CA SER A 384 9.67 -18.87 26.79
C SER A 384 8.35 -19.09 26.05
N THR A 385 7.26 -18.64 26.67
CA THR A 385 5.96 -18.47 26.00
C THR A 385 5.59 -16.99 25.99
N ILE A 386 5.35 -16.44 24.81
CA ILE A 386 4.82 -15.08 24.66
C ILE A 386 3.34 -15.18 24.31
N THR A 387 2.48 -14.70 25.21
CA THR A 387 1.03 -14.79 25.09
C THR A 387 0.46 -13.41 24.70
N PHE A 388 -0.28 -13.35 23.60
CA PHE A 388 -1.06 -12.20 23.17
C PHE A 388 -2.47 -12.32 23.75
N ASP A 389 -2.79 -11.53 24.74
CA ASP A 389 -4.06 -11.63 25.49
C ASP A 389 -5.08 -10.64 24.94
N ALA A 390 -6.07 -11.15 24.21
CA ALA A 390 -7.14 -10.35 23.60
C ALA A 390 -8.03 -9.67 24.63
N ASN A 391 -8.06 -10.14 25.89
CA ASN A 391 -8.89 -9.62 26.98
C ASN A 391 -10.40 -9.66 26.69
N GLU A 392 -11.09 -10.67 27.22
CA GLU A 392 -12.48 -11.12 26.94
C GLU A 392 -13.63 -10.13 27.25
N ASN A 393 -13.36 -8.83 27.40
CA ASN A 393 -14.36 -7.87 27.89
C ASN A 393 -15.26 -7.26 26.80
N GLY A 394 -15.04 -7.58 25.52
CA GLY A 394 -15.81 -7.10 24.36
C GLY A 394 -16.29 -8.25 23.46
N VAL A 395 -17.21 -7.97 22.53
CA VAL A 395 -17.66 -8.91 21.48
C VAL A 395 -17.53 -8.21 20.13
N GLY A 396 -16.84 -8.83 19.17
CA GLY A 396 -16.62 -8.28 17.84
C GLY A 396 -15.53 -7.21 17.79
N GLU A 397 -14.48 -7.38 18.59
CA GLU A 397 -13.36 -6.45 18.69
C GLU A 397 -12.21 -6.84 17.73
N ASN A 398 -11.42 -5.84 17.32
CA ASN A 398 -10.17 -6.07 16.60
C ASN A 398 -8.99 -5.85 17.54
N HIS A 399 -8.39 -6.94 17.99
CA HIS A 399 -7.24 -6.92 18.87
C HIS A 399 -5.96 -6.79 18.05
N VAL A 400 -5.32 -5.64 18.18
CA VAL A 400 -4.10 -5.32 17.43
C VAL A 400 -2.91 -5.22 18.38
N TRP A 401 -1.83 -5.91 18.07
CA TRP A 401 -0.52 -5.78 18.70
C TRP A 401 0.47 -5.31 17.66
N VAL A 402 0.97 -4.08 17.81
CA VAL A 402 2.10 -3.57 17.02
C VAL A 402 3.32 -3.53 17.92
N ILE A 403 4.34 -4.34 17.61
CA ILE A 403 5.59 -4.38 18.37
C ILE A 403 6.66 -3.63 17.58
N ASN A 404 6.90 -2.36 17.93
CA ASN A 404 7.90 -1.51 17.30
C ASN A 404 9.25 -1.60 18.02
N LEU A 405 10.23 -2.20 17.36
CA LEU A 405 11.60 -2.33 17.86
C LEU A 405 12.55 -1.55 16.95
N SER A 406 13.27 -0.58 17.51
CA SER A 406 14.24 0.22 16.74
C SER A 406 15.50 -0.55 16.35
N GLU A 407 15.80 -1.67 17.02
CA GLU A 407 16.96 -2.53 16.71
C GLU A 407 16.53 -3.99 16.53
N ALA A 408 17.42 -4.94 16.85
CA ALA A 408 17.23 -6.36 16.57
C ALA A 408 16.30 -7.06 17.56
N LEU A 409 15.55 -8.06 17.06
CA LEU A 409 14.82 -9.02 17.88
C LEU A 409 15.55 -10.35 17.87
N THR A 410 15.96 -10.84 19.04
CA THR A 410 16.55 -12.17 19.21
C THR A 410 15.61 -13.04 20.02
N VAL A 411 15.12 -14.12 19.42
CA VAL A 411 14.24 -15.09 20.07
C VAL A 411 15.04 -16.35 20.41
N GLY A 412 15.09 -16.72 21.68
CA GLY A 412 15.76 -17.93 22.13
C GLY A 412 15.12 -19.20 21.57
N ALA A 413 15.88 -20.29 21.55
CA ALA A 413 15.40 -21.59 21.05
C ALA A 413 14.15 -22.09 21.77
N SER A 414 13.34 -22.89 21.09
CA SER A 414 12.12 -23.51 21.62
C SER A 414 11.13 -22.52 22.24
N THR A 415 11.11 -21.27 21.76
CA THR A 415 10.13 -20.26 22.18
C THR A 415 8.82 -20.44 21.43
N HIS A 416 7.70 -20.25 22.11
CA HIS A 416 6.36 -20.35 21.55
C HIS A 416 5.59 -19.03 21.67
N PHE A 417 4.74 -18.75 20.68
CA PHE A 417 3.88 -17.58 20.65
C PHE A 417 2.43 -18.03 20.49
N GLU A 418 1.55 -17.53 21.34
CA GLU A 418 0.15 -17.97 21.40
C GLU A 418 -0.79 -16.78 21.61
N ILE A 419 -2.06 -16.98 21.29
CA ILE A 419 -3.14 -16.03 21.57
C ILE A 419 -4.00 -16.62 22.67
N MET A 420 -4.43 -15.79 23.61
CA MET A 420 -5.37 -16.13 24.66
C MET A 420 -6.58 -15.20 24.60
N GLY A 421 -7.77 -15.73 24.87
CA GLY A 421 -9.00 -14.94 25.02
C GLY A 421 -9.62 -14.44 23.71
N LEU A 422 -9.33 -15.07 22.57
CA LEU A 422 -9.93 -14.73 21.28
C LEU A 422 -11.23 -15.52 21.07
N ASP A 423 -12.34 -14.85 20.75
CA ASP A 423 -13.61 -15.48 20.41
C ASP A 423 -13.85 -15.58 18.88
N ASP A 424 -14.90 -16.30 18.47
CA ASP A 424 -15.22 -16.54 17.04
C ASP A 424 -15.67 -15.27 16.27
N THR A 425 -15.96 -14.18 16.99
CA THR A 425 -16.37 -12.88 16.42
C THR A 425 -15.25 -11.84 16.40
N ASP A 426 -14.17 -12.10 17.13
CA ASP A 426 -13.03 -11.21 17.27
C ASP A 426 -11.95 -11.47 16.21
N THR A 427 -11.08 -10.47 16.01
CA THR A 427 -9.91 -10.57 15.14
C THR A 427 -8.62 -10.31 15.87
N ALA A 428 -7.53 -10.96 15.46
CA ALA A 428 -6.23 -10.81 16.06
C ALA A 428 -5.18 -10.41 15.01
N THR A 429 -4.54 -9.27 15.22
CA THR A 429 -3.52 -8.70 14.35
C THR A 429 -2.22 -8.59 15.12
N ILE A 430 -1.23 -9.42 14.81
CA ILE A 430 0.10 -9.37 15.45
C ILE A 430 1.12 -8.91 14.41
N ILE A 431 1.68 -7.72 14.62
CA ILE A 431 2.67 -7.11 13.74
C ILE A 431 3.96 -6.89 14.52
N TRP A 432 5.06 -7.41 13.98
CA TRP A 432 6.41 -7.18 14.47
C TRP A 432 7.12 -6.23 13.52
N ASN A 433 7.41 -5.01 13.95
CA ASN A 433 8.20 -4.05 13.19
C ASN A 433 9.60 -3.98 13.79
N VAL A 434 10.57 -4.64 13.16
CA VAL A 434 11.93 -4.82 13.66
C VAL A 434 12.89 -4.00 12.81
N GLY A 435 13.53 -2.99 13.39
CA GLY A 435 14.39 -2.05 12.68
C GLY A 435 15.71 -2.64 12.17
N ALA A 436 16.19 -3.72 12.78
CA ALA A 436 17.42 -4.42 12.35
C ALA A 436 17.13 -5.89 11.99
N ALA A 437 17.90 -6.84 12.53
CA ALA A 437 17.73 -8.26 12.23
C ALA A 437 16.73 -8.95 13.16
N LEU A 438 16.04 -9.97 12.63
CA LEU A 438 15.26 -10.94 13.40
C LEU A 438 16.04 -12.26 13.46
N THR A 439 16.38 -12.73 14.65
CA THR A 439 17.02 -14.03 14.85
C THR A 439 16.12 -14.92 15.67
N MET A 440 15.86 -16.14 15.19
CA MET A 440 15.05 -17.13 15.91
C MET A 440 15.87 -18.39 16.17
N GLY A 441 15.94 -18.79 17.43
CA GLY A 441 16.60 -20.02 17.84
C GLY A 441 15.84 -21.26 17.36
N ALA A 442 16.55 -22.38 17.29
CA ALA A 442 16.02 -23.65 16.81
C ALA A 442 14.74 -24.08 17.54
N GLY A 443 13.79 -24.64 16.78
CA GLY A 443 12.51 -25.11 17.30
C GLY A 443 11.57 -24.01 17.81
N THR A 444 11.84 -22.74 17.49
CA THR A 444 10.91 -21.65 17.75
C THR A 444 9.72 -21.75 16.81
N SER A 445 8.51 -21.60 17.34
CA SER A 445 7.27 -21.48 16.59
C SER A 445 6.75 -20.06 16.74
N PHE A 446 7.13 -19.20 15.78
CA PHE A 446 6.82 -17.78 15.76
C PHE A 446 5.38 -17.54 15.29
N ARG A 447 4.80 -16.40 15.69
CA ARG A 447 3.46 -15.98 15.29
C ARG A 447 3.41 -14.48 15.04
N GLY A 448 2.69 -14.10 13.99
CA GLY A 448 2.51 -12.72 13.53
C GLY A 448 3.27 -12.42 12.25
N THR A 449 2.95 -11.28 11.66
CA THR A 449 3.61 -10.75 10.46
C THR A 449 4.78 -9.89 10.87
N ALA A 450 5.99 -10.21 10.38
CA ALA A 450 7.19 -9.46 10.69
C ALA A 450 7.65 -8.62 9.49
N PHE A 451 7.82 -7.32 9.72
CA PHE A 451 8.52 -6.38 8.85
C PHE A 451 9.92 -6.14 9.45
N VAL A 452 10.96 -6.50 8.71
CA VAL A 452 12.34 -6.57 9.21
C VAL A 452 13.26 -5.69 8.36
N GLY A 453 13.89 -4.70 8.99
CA GLY A 453 14.80 -3.74 8.35
C GLY A 453 16.16 -4.33 7.97
N GLY A 454 16.40 -5.60 8.29
CA GLY A 454 17.61 -6.35 7.98
C GLY A 454 17.31 -7.81 7.62
N ALA A 455 18.20 -8.72 8.01
CA ALA A 455 18.08 -10.14 7.71
C ALA A 455 17.22 -10.91 8.74
N VAL A 456 16.59 -12.00 8.30
CA VAL A 456 15.93 -13.00 9.16
C VAL A 456 16.79 -14.26 9.24
N ASN A 457 17.24 -14.62 10.44
CA ASN A 457 18.09 -15.77 10.72
C ASN A 457 17.33 -16.82 11.55
N ALA A 458 16.73 -17.81 10.89
CA ALA A 458 15.77 -18.71 11.50
C ALA A 458 15.67 -20.09 10.83
N ALA A 459 16.78 -20.58 10.24
CA ALA A 459 16.82 -21.79 9.42
C ALA A 459 16.17 -23.06 10.04
N THR A 460 16.10 -23.13 11.36
CA THR A 460 15.55 -24.28 12.11
C THR A 460 14.33 -23.91 12.94
N SER A 461 13.64 -22.85 12.55
CA SER A 461 12.45 -22.32 13.22
C SER A 461 11.29 -22.28 12.22
N SER A 462 10.07 -22.16 12.73
CA SER A 462 8.88 -22.00 11.90
C SER A 462 8.13 -20.73 12.25
N VAL A 463 7.41 -20.21 11.26
CA VAL A 463 6.31 -19.26 11.47
C VAL A 463 5.03 -20.07 11.38
N SER A 464 4.37 -20.27 12.52
CA SER A 464 3.11 -21.03 12.58
C SER A 464 1.99 -20.31 11.86
N CYS A 465 1.90 -19.00 12.10
CA CYS A 465 0.93 -18.11 11.50
C CYS A 465 1.52 -16.72 11.29
N GLY A 466 1.33 -16.17 10.09
CA GLY A 466 1.87 -14.88 9.68
C GLY A 466 2.90 -14.99 8.58
N HIS A 467 3.57 -13.88 8.31
CA HIS A 467 4.43 -13.69 7.13
C HIS A 467 5.77 -13.07 7.51
N LEU A 468 6.78 -13.21 6.65
CA LEU A 468 8.11 -12.62 6.82
C LEU A 468 8.45 -11.67 5.67
N TYR A 469 8.54 -10.38 5.96
CA TYR A 469 8.90 -9.35 5.00
C TYR A 469 10.20 -8.68 5.45
N ALA A 470 11.26 -8.83 4.67
CA ALA A 470 12.59 -8.37 5.05
C ALA A 470 13.26 -7.58 3.93
N THR A 471 13.94 -6.49 4.28
CA THR A 471 14.81 -5.77 3.33
C THR A 471 16.13 -6.53 3.08
N GLY A 472 16.53 -7.39 4.02
CA GLY A 472 17.69 -8.28 3.91
C GLY A 472 17.32 -9.69 3.44
N ALA A 473 18.27 -10.63 3.63
CA ALA A 473 18.06 -12.04 3.32
C ALA A 473 17.21 -12.75 4.39
N ILE A 474 16.46 -13.77 3.98
CA ILE A 474 15.68 -14.63 4.88
C ILE A 474 16.26 -16.04 4.86
N SER A 475 16.47 -16.62 6.04
CA SER A 475 16.66 -18.06 6.20
C SER A 475 15.66 -18.58 7.21
N ILE A 476 14.85 -19.57 6.84
CA ILE A 476 13.74 -20.08 7.64
C ILE A 476 13.54 -21.58 7.41
N GLY A 477 12.96 -22.27 8.39
CA GLY A 477 12.43 -23.61 8.20
C GLY A 477 11.11 -23.54 7.44
N SER A 478 9.99 -23.53 8.17
CA SER A 478 8.65 -23.57 7.60
C SER A 478 7.86 -22.28 7.83
N ILE A 479 6.86 -22.00 6.98
CA ILE A 479 5.93 -20.86 7.13
C ILE A 479 4.50 -21.33 6.88
N GLY A 480 3.57 -20.91 7.74
CA GLY A 480 2.14 -21.19 7.60
C GLY A 480 1.78 -22.65 7.90
N VAL A 481 2.52 -23.29 8.80
CA VAL A 481 2.30 -24.68 9.20
C VAL A 481 2.35 -24.88 10.71
N ASP A 482 1.63 -25.89 11.19
CA ASP A 482 1.65 -26.30 12.60
C ASP A 482 2.97 -27.02 12.96
N SER A 483 3.10 -27.41 14.23
CA SER A 483 4.27 -28.16 14.70
C SER A 483 4.44 -29.55 14.05
N ALA A 484 3.40 -30.07 13.40
CA ALA A 484 3.44 -31.33 12.64
C ALA A 484 3.77 -31.10 11.15
N GLY A 485 3.89 -29.85 10.70
CA GLY A 485 4.17 -29.49 9.31
C GLY A 485 2.92 -29.44 8.42
N SER A 486 1.72 -29.45 9.01
CA SER A 486 0.46 -29.35 8.27
C SER A 486 0.14 -27.88 8.00
N PRO A 487 -0.35 -27.51 6.81
CA PRO A 487 -0.82 -26.15 6.53
C PRO A 487 -1.83 -25.68 7.57
N VAL A 488 -1.62 -24.47 8.10
CA VAL A 488 -2.53 -23.84 9.05
C VAL A 488 -3.23 -22.68 8.36
N THR A 489 -4.56 -22.67 8.46
CA THR A 489 -5.34 -21.47 8.17
C THR A 489 -5.31 -20.59 9.41
N CYS A 490 -4.64 -19.45 9.32
CA CYS A 490 -4.56 -18.53 10.45
C CYS A 490 -5.92 -17.91 10.75
N GLU A 491 -6.18 -17.64 12.02
CA GLU A 491 -7.39 -16.93 12.43
C GLU A 491 -7.34 -15.53 11.79
N ASN A 492 -8.37 -15.19 11.01
CA ASN A 492 -8.49 -13.89 10.35
C ASN A 492 -7.22 -13.49 9.58
N SER A 493 -6.74 -14.35 8.69
CA SER A 493 -5.51 -14.17 7.89
C SER A 493 -5.36 -12.79 7.24
N ASP A 494 -6.49 -12.12 7.01
CA ASP A 494 -6.57 -10.84 6.32
C ASP A 494 -6.52 -9.63 7.26
N ALA A 495 -6.73 -9.82 8.57
CA ALA A 495 -6.87 -8.75 9.55
C ALA A 495 -5.63 -7.85 9.61
N VAL A 496 -4.43 -8.42 9.47
CA VAL A 496 -3.18 -7.65 9.37
C VAL A 496 -3.22 -6.69 8.19
N PHE A 497 -3.64 -7.16 7.02
CA PHE A 497 -3.64 -6.34 5.81
C PHE A 497 -4.74 -5.28 5.84
N THR A 498 -5.92 -5.63 6.36
CA THR A 498 -6.98 -4.65 6.64
C THR A 498 -6.51 -3.58 7.63
N TYR A 499 -5.77 -3.95 8.68
CA TYR A 499 -5.20 -2.97 9.61
C TYR A 499 -4.16 -2.07 8.93
N LEU A 500 -3.25 -2.64 8.14
CA LEU A 500 -2.24 -1.87 7.41
C LEU A 500 -2.85 -0.86 6.44
N GLU A 501 -3.95 -1.20 5.77
CA GLU A 501 -4.73 -0.28 4.94
C GLU A 501 -5.37 0.88 5.75
N THR A 502 -5.54 0.73 7.07
CA THR A 502 -6.01 1.84 7.94
C THR A 502 -4.91 2.77 8.41
N LEU A 503 -3.63 2.40 8.23
CA LEU A 503 -2.49 3.27 8.52
C LEU A 503 -2.29 4.34 7.40
N ASP A 504 -3.09 4.25 6.35
CA ASP A 504 -3.19 5.22 5.25
C ASP A 504 -3.97 6.50 5.65
#